data_AF-A0A8J5UA93-F1
#
_entry.id   AF-A0A8J5UA93-F1
#
_cell.length_a   1.000
_cell.length_b   1.000
_cell.length_c   1.000
_cell.angle_alpha   90.00
_cell.angle_beta   90.00
_cell.angle_gamma   90.00
#
_symmetry.space_group_name_H-M   'P 1'
#
loop_
_entity.id
_entity.type
_entity.pdbx_description
1 polymer ?
#
loop_
_entity_poly.entity_id
_entity_poly.type
_entity_poly.pdbx_seq_one_letter_code
_entity_poly.pdbx_strand_id
1 'polypeptide(L)'
;MPALSAADAAETIANSVLFSRAANETGDALQVICAWPVSGQYGTGTRVLYYVLIAACLVARREEWLVNPCLAAALVLPAVAAIHGIVLTAMHNPDAVDMDIYGAFQLCAIGILAAPVTVMLSKTYFNDPGRNTIFLWTFLLLIGLLSMTIEFYRIETHSCLTDASGNPVSPNASKFHYIEGNNCNLTCSTQNGPSSPMRGGSANNIYVIPAPHTLTFGTATLLAAACCVHAVLCLISMWDRVLEINWRRRFGKQNDDAASEDDESANKGVMKKVNDTIGFFLRILAIPVFGGAGLAILIVGEINFFSPQVNYQTEPMANIGQWAPITGTAMAMANHIHRIIAIVLIVTITMT
;
A
#
# COMPACT_ATOMS: atom_id res chain seq x y z
N MET A 1 42.03 -4.95 -24.58
CA MET A 1 41.40 -4.24 -23.45
C MET A 1 41.85 -2.79 -23.55
N PRO A 2 40.99 -1.82 -23.91
CA PRO A 2 41.44 -0.44 -24.02
C PRO A 2 41.59 0.15 -22.60
N ALA A 3 42.66 0.92 -22.40
CA ALA A 3 42.95 1.61 -21.16
C ALA A 3 42.04 2.84 -21.02
N LEU A 4 41.38 2.96 -19.86
CA LEU A 4 40.63 4.15 -19.46
C LEU A 4 41.56 5.37 -19.45
N SER A 5 41.08 6.50 -19.98
CA SER A 5 41.87 7.72 -20.08
C SER A 5 42.01 8.39 -18.71
N ALA A 6 43.11 9.12 -18.49
CA ALA A 6 43.33 9.86 -17.25
C ALA A 6 42.27 10.96 -17.00
N ALA A 7 41.54 11.39 -18.04
CA ALA A 7 40.44 12.35 -17.92
C ALA A 7 39.21 11.72 -17.27
N ASP A 8 38.87 10.47 -17.63
CA ASP A 8 37.74 9.73 -17.04
C ASP A 8 37.96 9.42 -15.56
N ALA A 9 39.22 9.14 -15.19
CA ALA A 9 39.62 8.93 -13.80
C ALA A 9 39.55 10.24 -12.99
N ALA A 10 39.97 11.37 -13.57
CA ALA A 10 39.92 12.68 -12.91
C ALA A 10 38.47 13.17 -12.71
N GLU A 11 37.58 12.92 -13.67
CA GLU A 11 36.15 13.26 -13.57
C GLU A 11 35.44 12.37 -12.53
N THR A 12 35.79 11.09 -12.46
CA THR A 12 35.27 10.18 -11.42
C THR A 12 35.76 10.58 -10.02
N ILE A 13 37.02 11.01 -9.89
CA ILE A 13 37.57 11.50 -8.63
C ILE A 13 36.93 12.83 -8.25
N ALA A 14 36.78 13.77 -9.19
CA ALA A 14 36.11 15.05 -8.95
C ALA A 14 34.66 14.87 -8.51
N ASN A 15 33.91 13.96 -9.16
CA ASN A 15 32.55 13.61 -8.78
C ASN A 15 32.50 12.91 -7.40
N SER A 16 33.44 12.02 -7.10
CA SER A 16 33.52 11.36 -5.78
C SER A 16 33.89 12.32 -4.64
N VAL A 17 34.71 13.34 -4.94
CA VAL A 17 35.12 14.39 -4.00
C VAL A 17 34.00 15.42 -3.83
N LEU A 18 33.21 15.72 -4.88
CA LEU A 18 31.99 16.53 -4.76
C LEU A 18 30.91 15.80 -3.95
N PHE A 19 30.70 14.49 -4.19
CA PHE A 19 29.80 13.65 -3.40
C PHE A 19 30.25 13.54 -1.93
N SER A 20 31.56 13.39 -1.70
CA SER A 20 32.12 13.35 -0.33
C SER A 20 32.10 14.71 0.36
N ARG A 21 32.22 15.82 -0.38
CA ARG A 21 32.15 17.19 0.19
C ARG A 21 30.71 17.58 0.50
N ALA A 22 29.74 17.17 -0.33
CA ALA A 22 28.32 17.25 -0.02
C ALA A 22 27.97 16.39 1.21
N ALA A 23 28.58 15.21 1.37
CA ALA A 23 28.41 14.36 2.54
C ALA A 23 29.07 14.91 3.82
N ASN A 24 30.18 15.67 3.71
CA ASN A 24 30.89 16.24 4.86
C ASN A 24 30.27 17.55 5.40
N GLU A 25 29.51 18.30 4.60
CA GLU A 25 28.75 19.47 5.08
C GLU A 25 27.33 19.09 5.57
N THR A 26 26.84 17.90 5.21
CA THR A 26 25.51 17.40 5.61
C THR A 26 25.52 16.44 6.80
N GLY A 27 26.69 16.08 7.32
CA GLY A 27 26.84 15.06 8.37
C GLY A 27 26.29 15.42 9.76
N ASP A 28 25.96 16.69 10.01
CA ASP A 28 25.52 17.18 11.34
C ASP A 28 24.24 18.03 11.30
N ALA A 29 23.60 18.19 10.13
CA ALA A 29 22.40 19.01 9.98
C ALA A 29 21.13 18.15 10.01
N LEU A 30 20.17 18.49 10.88
CA LEU A 30 18.90 17.80 10.97
C LEU A 30 18.09 18.02 9.68
N GLN A 31 17.68 16.95 9.00
CA GLN A 31 16.81 17.05 7.83
C GLN A 31 15.36 17.26 8.28
N VAL A 32 14.70 18.27 7.72
CA VAL A 32 13.32 18.65 8.01
C VAL A 32 12.50 18.77 6.73
N ILE A 33 11.19 18.70 6.89
CA ILE A 33 10.20 18.91 5.83
C ILE A 33 9.08 19.80 6.37
N CYS A 34 8.45 20.55 5.48
CA CYS A 34 7.14 21.14 5.75
C CYS A 34 6.06 20.10 5.40
N ALA A 35 5.17 19.79 6.33
CA ALA A 35 4.22 18.71 6.11
C ALA A 35 2.85 18.94 6.75
N TRP A 36 1.82 18.43 6.07
CA TRP A 36 0.50 18.23 6.67
C TRP A 36 0.49 16.94 7.47
N PRO A 37 -0.06 16.94 8.69
CA PRO A 37 -0.09 15.75 9.53
C PRO A 37 -1.02 14.68 8.97
N VAL A 38 -0.79 13.45 9.39
CA VAL A 38 -1.60 12.30 9.00
C VAL A 38 -3.06 12.55 9.39
N SER A 39 -3.95 12.47 8.41
CA SER A 39 -5.37 12.67 8.59
C SER A 39 -6.02 11.53 9.36
N GLY A 40 -7.20 11.79 9.90
CA GLY A 40 -7.97 10.77 10.61
C GLY A 40 -8.25 9.51 9.78
N GLN A 41 -8.28 9.63 8.45
CA GLN A 41 -8.51 8.51 7.54
C GLN A 41 -7.44 7.43 7.67
N TYR A 42 -6.19 7.80 7.91
CA TYR A 42 -5.08 6.87 8.10
C TYR A 42 -4.61 6.76 9.54
N GLY A 43 -5.41 7.29 10.48
CA GLY A 43 -5.12 7.16 11.89
C GLY A 43 -5.24 5.72 12.41
N THR A 44 -4.89 5.55 13.67
CA THR A 44 -4.79 4.25 14.33
C THR A 44 -6.07 3.43 14.21
N GLY A 45 -7.25 4.07 14.27
CA GLY A 45 -8.54 3.37 14.19
C GLY A 45 -8.72 2.62 12.86
N THR A 46 -8.56 3.33 11.74
CA THR A 46 -8.69 2.74 10.40
C THR A 46 -7.62 1.68 10.13
N ARG A 47 -6.37 1.92 10.56
CA ARG A 47 -5.26 0.98 10.36
C ARG A 47 -5.49 -0.33 11.12
N VAL A 48 -5.84 -0.25 12.42
CA VAL A 48 -6.14 -1.43 13.23
C VAL A 48 -7.34 -2.20 12.67
N LEU A 49 -8.40 -1.49 12.27
CA LEU A 49 -9.55 -2.11 11.61
C LEU A 49 -9.12 -2.88 10.36
N TYR A 50 -8.31 -2.28 9.50
CA TYR A 50 -7.81 -2.93 8.30
C TYR A 50 -7.03 -4.21 8.61
N TYR A 51 -6.15 -4.18 9.61
CA TYR A 51 -5.37 -5.37 9.99
C TYR A 51 -6.27 -6.48 10.53
N VAL A 52 -7.27 -6.13 11.35
CA VAL A 52 -8.25 -7.08 11.86
C VAL A 52 -9.07 -7.67 10.72
N LEU A 53 -9.49 -6.87 9.74
CA LEU A 53 -10.22 -7.34 8.56
C LEU A 53 -9.38 -8.31 7.72
N ILE A 54 -8.12 -7.98 7.46
CA ILE A 54 -7.19 -8.89 6.76
C ILE A 54 -7.01 -10.17 7.57
N ALA A 55 -6.73 -10.08 8.88
CA ALA A 55 -6.57 -11.26 9.73
C ALA A 55 -7.83 -12.13 9.76
N ALA A 56 -9.02 -11.54 9.88
CA ALA A 56 -10.29 -12.25 9.83
C ALA A 56 -10.48 -12.97 8.49
N CYS A 57 -10.17 -12.32 7.36
CA CYS A 57 -10.20 -12.96 6.04
C CYS A 57 -9.21 -14.12 5.91
N LEU A 58 -8.08 -14.07 6.63
CA LEU A 58 -7.06 -15.13 6.58
C LEU A 58 -7.35 -16.31 7.52
N VAL A 59 -7.90 -16.05 8.72
CA VAL A 59 -8.17 -17.07 9.75
C VAL A 59 -9.53 -17.72 9.54
N ALA A 60 -10.58 -16.93 9.26
CA ALA A 60 -11.95 -17.41 9.16
C ALA A 60 -12.32 -17.90 7.75
N ARG A 61 -11.35 -18.27 6.90
CA ARG A 61 -11.53 -18.64 5.47
C ARG A 61 -12.61 -19.70 5.20
N ARG A 62 -13.05 -20.45 6.21
CA ARG A 62 -14.08 -21.48 6.10
C ARG A 62 -15.49 -21.00 6.47
N GLU A 63 -15.60 -19.82 7.09
CA GLU A 63 -16.85 -19.24 7.58
C GLU A 63 -17.34 -18.18 6.59
N GLU A 64 -18.07 -18.61 5.56
CA GLU A 64 -18.51 -17.74 4.46
C GLU A 64 -19.32 -16.53 4.91
N TRP A 65 -20.05 -16.66 6.03
CA TRP A 65 -20.85 -15.58 6.62
C TRP A 65 -20.02 -14.42 7.15
N LEU A 66 -18.77 -14.66 7.50
CA LEU A 66 -17.83 -13.66 8.03
C LEU A 66 -16.86 -13.18 6.93
N VAL A 67 -16.39 -14.10 6.08
CA VAL A 67 -15.38 -13.79 5.06
C VAL A 67 -15.90 -12.84 4.00
N ASN A 68 -17.12 -13.02 3.50
CA ASN A 68 -17.65 -12.19 2.42
C ASN A 68 -17.75 -10.70 2.78
N PRO A 69 -18.37 -10.30 3.92
CA PRO A 69 -18.42 -8.89 4.31
C PRO A 69 -17.04 -8.35 4.70
N CYS A 70 -16.20 -9.14 5.40
CA CYS A 70 -14.86 -8.71 5.76
C CYS A 70 -13.97 -8.50 4.53
N LEU A 71 -14.05 -9.38 3.53
CA LEU A 71 -13.30 -9.27 2.28
C LEU A 71 -13.72 -8.03 1.50
N ALA A 72 -15.03 -7.77 1.39
CA ALA A 72 -15.53 -6.56 0.75
C ALA A 72 -14.99 -5.30 1.44
N ALA A 73 -15.06 -5.22 2.77
CA ALA A 73 -14.51 -4.10 3.54
C ALA A 73 -12.99 -3.98 3.39
N ALA A 74 -12.26 -5.10 3.44
CA ALA A 74 -10.81 -5.14 3.30
C ALA A 74 -10.32 -4.71 1.90
N LEU A 75 -11.12 -4.90 0.85
CA LEU A 75 -10.75 -4.47 -0.50
C LEU A 75 -11.04 -2.99 -0.76
N VAL A 76 -12.03 -2.40 -0.07
CA VAL A 76 -12.39 -0.99 -0.26
C VAL A 76 -11.30 -0.06 0.28
N LEU A 77 -10.72 -0.34 1.45
CA LEU A 77 -9.74 0.55 2.08
C LEU A 77 -8.48 0.79 1.20
N PRO A 78 -7.81 -0.24 0.64
CA PRO A 78 -6.70 -0.05 -0.29
C PRO A 78 -7.10 0.59 -1.62
N ALA A 79 -8.35 0.41 -2.09
CA ALA A 79 -8.82 1.05 -3.31
C ALA A 79 -8.98 2.56 -3.12
N VAL A 80 -9.56 2.97 -1.97
CA VAL A 80 -9.66 4.39 -1.59
C VAL A 80 -8.26 4.99 -1.40
N ALA A 81 -7.36 4.26 -0.73
CA ALA A 81 -5.96 4.65 -0.57
C ALA A 81 -5.25 4.83 -1.92
N ALA A 82 -5.50 3.95 -2.89
CA ALA A 82 -4.90 4.05 -4.22
C ALA A 82 -5.37 5.32 -4.95
N ILE A 83 -6.67 5.60 -4.92
CA ILE A 83 -7.23 6.85 -5.47
C ILE A 83 -6.62 8.06 -4.75
N HIS A 84 -6.52 8.01 -3.42
CA HIS A 84 -5.91 9.08 -2.65
C HIS A 84 -4.44 9.29 -3.07
N GLY A 85 -3.64 8.23 -3.19
CA GLY A 85 -2.25 8.31 -3.69
C GLY A 85 -2.14 8.93 -5.09
N ILE A 86 -3.09 8.63 -5.99
CA ILE A 86 -3.16 9.28 -7.32
C ILE A 86 -3.39 10.79 -7.17
N VAL A 87 -4.37 11.19 -6.34
CA VAL A 87 -4.69 12.62 -6.15
C VAL A 87 -3.56 13.36 -5.45
N LEU A 88 -2.92 12.78 -4.43
CA LEU A 88 -1.73 13.35 -3.78
C LEU A 88 -0.63 13.66 -4.79
N THR A 89 -0.35 12.70 -5.67
CA THR A 89 0.67 12.86 -6.71
C THR A 89 0.26 13.88 -7.78
N ALA A 90 -1.03 13.95 -8.12
CA ALA A 90 -1.54 14.91 -9.09
C ALA A 90 -1.55 16.34 -8.56
N MET A 91 -1.75 16.51 -7.25
CA MET A 91 -1.77 17.79 -6.53
C MET A 91 -0.45 18.07 -5.81
N HIS A 92 0.64 17.54 -6.36
CA HIS A 92 1.99 17.66 -5.80
C HIS A 92 2.36 19.12 -5.48
N ASN A 93 2.98 19.31 -4.33
CA ASN A 93 3.53 20.58 -3.90
C ASN A 93 5.02 20.40 -3.60
N PRO A 94 5.92 21.15 -4.26
CA PRO A 94 7.36 20.99 -4.03
C PRO A 94 7.79 21.47 -2.63
N ASP A 95 7.03 22.37 -2.03
CA ASP A 95 7.39 23.02 -0.76
C ASP A 95 6.79 22.31 0.46
N ALA A 96 5.89 21.34 0.27
CA ALA A 96 5.30 20.58 1.38
C ALA A 96 4.79 19.20 1.00
N VAL A 97 4.79 18.31 2.00
CA VAL A 97 4.42 16.90 1.86
C VAL A 97 3.15 16.61 2.64
N ASP A 98 2.20 15.90 2.03
CA ASP A 98 1.08 15.33 2.77
C ASP A 98 1.47 13.96 3.35
N MET A 99 1.50 13.84 4.68
CA MET A 99 1.92 12.61 5.36
C MET A 99 0.94 11.45 5.18
N ASP A 100 -0.26 11.71 4.65
CA ASP A 100 -1.21 10.68 4.23
C ASP A 100 -0.62 9.72 3.19
N ILE A 101 0.44 10.14 2.48
CA ILE A 101 1.17 9.31 1.52
C ILE A 101 1.68 7.99 2.15
N TYR A 102 2.11 8.01 3.42
CA TYR A 102 2.56 6.81 4.13
C TYR A 102 1.39 5.87 4.45
N GLY A 103 0.23 6.43 4.82
CA GLY A 103 -0.98 5.67 5.10
C GLY A 103 -1.55 5.02 3.84
N ALA A 104 -1.63 5.80 2.77
CA ALA A 104 -2.04 5.32 1.46
C ALA A 104 -1.13 4.18 0.99
N PHE A 105 0.20 4.38 1.08
CA PHE A 105 1.19 3.38 0.71
C PHE A 105 1.03 2.08 1.50
N GLN A 106 0.91 2.15 2.82
CA GLN A 106 0.83 0.97 3.67
C GLN A 106 -0.42 0.12 3.37
N LEU A 107 -1.58 0.75 3.21
CA LEU A 107 -2.82 0.03 2.86
C LEU A 107 -2.73 -0.60 1.46
N CYS A 108 -2.22 0.12 0.46
CA CYS A 108 -2.06 -0.41 -0.89
C CYS A 108 -1.01 -1.53 -0.96
N ALA A 109 0.12 -1.39 -0.29
CA ALA A 109 1.20 -2.38 -0.29
C ALA A 109 0.78 -3.69 0.38
N ILE A 110 0.11 -3.64 1.53
CA ILE A 110 -0.44 -4.83 2.18
C ILE A 110 -1.53 -5.46 1.30
N GLY A 111 -2.42 -4.64 0.74
CA GLY A 111 -3.50 -5.10 -0.14
C GLY A 111 -2.98 -5.84 -1.37
N ILE A 112 -1.99 -5.28 -2.06
CA ILE A 112 -1.46 -5.86 -3.30
C ILE A 112 -0.66 -7.15 -3.06
N LEU A 113 -0.04 -7.31 -1.88
CA LEU A 113 0.68 -8.52 -1.51
C LEU A 113 -0.26 -9.65 -1.05
N ALA A 114 -1.41 -9.30 -0.44
CA ALA A 114 -2.33 -10.28 0.12
C ALA A 114 -3.45 -10.72 -0.85
N ALA A 115 -4.12 -9.77 -1.51
CA ALA A 115 -5.36 -10.06 -2.23
C ALA A 115 -5.17 -10.81 -3.56
N PRO A 116 -4.28 -10.39 -4.49
CA PRO A 116 -4.06 -11.13 -5.74
C PRO A 116 -3.57 -12.55 -5.51
N VAL A 117 -2.66 -12.75 -4.53
CA VAL A 117 -2.14 -14.08 -4.19
C VAL A 117 -3.25 -15.00 -3.66
N THR A 118 -4.13 -14.51 -2.79
CA THR A 118 -5.26 -15.31 -2.29
C THR A 118 -6.26 -15.66 -3.39
N VAL A 119 -6.48 -14.75 -4.34
CA VAL A 119 -7.39 -14.94 -5.48
C VAL A 119 -6.82 -15.91 -6.52
N MET A 120 -5.52 -15.83 -6.85
CA MET A 120 -4.85 -16.74 -7.78
C MET A 120 -4.89 -18.21 -7.33
N LEU A 121 -5.04 -18.44 -6.03
CA LEU A 121 -5.17 -19.76 -5.40
C LEU A 121 -6.61 -20.30 -5.41
N SER A 122 -7.61 -19.47 -5.68
CA SER A 122 -9.02 -19.88 -5.67
C SER A 122 -9.46 -20.43 -7.02
N LYS A 123 -9.80 -21.72 -7.08
CA LYS A 123 -10.41 -22.34 -8.28
C LYS A 123 -11.83 -21.82 -8.53
N THR A 124 -12.55 -21.48 -7.46
CA THR A 124 -13.92 -20.94 -7.50
C THR A 124 -13.94 -19.58 -8.20
N TYR A 125 -12.97 -18.72 -7.89
CA TYR A 125 -12.90 -17.36 -8.43
C TYR A 125 -12.81 -17.28 -9.96
N PHE A 126 -12.03 -18.16 -10.60
CA PHE A 126 -11.86 -18.13 -12.06
C PHE A 126 -13.11 -18.57 -12.84
N ASN A 127 -14.05 -19.22 -12.15
CA ASN A 127 -15.33 -19.67 -12.72
C ASN A 127 -16.48 -18.68 -12.44
N ASP A 128 -16.29 -17.71 -11.55
CA ASP A 128 -17.30 -16.74 -11.14
C ASP A 128 -17.19 -15.39 -11.89
N PRO A 129 -18.29 -14.63 -12.01
CA PRO A 129 -18.30 -13.32 -12.67
C PRO A 129 -17.44 -12.25 -11.97
N GLY A 130 -17.07 -12.47 -10.69
CA GLY A 130 -16.20 -11.57 -9.92
C GLY A 130 -14.77 -11.43 -10.46
N ARG A 131 -14.40 -12.25 -11.45
CA ARG A 131 -13.07 -12.29 -12.06
C ARG A 131 -12.55 -10.95 -12.59
N ASN A 132 -13.44 -10.16 -13.19
CA ASN A 132 -13.05 -8.88 -13.79
C ASN A 132 -12.85 -7.80 -12.71
N THR A 133 -13.54 -7.93 -11.57
CA THR A 133 -13.49 -6.93 -10.50
C THR A 133 -12.14 -6.92 -9.78
N ILE A 134 -11.56 -8.07 -9.40
CA ILE A 134 -10.22 -8.06 -8.76
C ILE A 134 -9.14 -7.70 -9.77
N PHE A 135 -9.31 -8.04 -11.05
CA PHE A 135 -8.37 -7.59 -12.09
C PHE A 135 -8.33 -6.05 -12.15
N LEU A 136 -9.49 -5.40 -12.25
CA LEU A 136 -9.60 -3.94 -12.24
C LEU A 136 -9.11 -3.34 -10.91
N TRP A 137 -9.41 -3.97 -9.79
CA TRP A 137 -8.94 -3.55 -8.46
C TRP A 137 -7.41 -3.61 -8.36
N THR A 138 -6.80 -4.70 -8.82
CA THR A 138 -5.34 -4.88 -8.84
C THR A 138 -4.68 -3.84 -9.74
N PHE A 139 -5.29 -3.55 -10.89
CA PHE A 139 -4.84 -2.51 -11.80
C PHE A 139 -4.93 -1.10 -11.17
N LEU A 140 -6.02 -0.80 -10.47
CA LEU A 140 -6.16 0.46 -9.72
C LEU A 140 -5.07 0.61 -8.66
N LEU A 141 -4.79 -0.45 -7.88
CA LEU A 141 -3.72 -0.42 -6.88
C LEU A 141 -2.33 -0.25 -7.51
N LEU A 142 -2.08 -0.86 -8.67
CA LEU A 142 -0.83 -0.65 -9.42
C LEU A 142 -0.67 0.83 -9.79
N ILE A 143 -1.70 1.46 -10.36
CA ILE A 143 -1.66 2.89 -10.69
C ILE A 143 -1.40 3.72 -9.43
N GLY A 144 -2.12 3.45 -8.33
CA GLY A 144 -1.92 4.13 -7.06
C GLY A 144 -0.50 3.99 -6.51
N LEU A 145 0.07 2.78 -6.51
CA LEU A 145 1.45 2.53 -6.06
C LEU A 145 2.49 3.20 -6.97
N LEU A 146 2.26 3.24 -8.29
CA LEU A 146 3.12 3.98 -9.22
C LEU A 146 3.09 5.48 -8.93
N SER A 147 1.89 6.05 -8.72
CA SER A 147 1.73 7.45 -8.32
C SER A 147 2.49 7.74 -7.02
N MET A 148 2.27 6.94 -5.98
CA MET A 148 2.97 7.12 -4.70
C MET A 148 4.49 6.94 -4.81
N THR A 149 4.96 6.04 -5.68
CA THR A 149 6.40 5.88 -5.96
C THR A 149 6.99 7.18 -6.51
N ILE A 150 6.29 7.82 -7.45
CA ILE A 150 6.69 9.11 -8.03
C ILE A 150 6.68 10.19 -6.97
N GLU A 151 5.65 10.23 -6.11
CA GLU A 151 5.56 11.22 -5.04
C GLU A 151 6.72 11.07 -4.05
N PHE A 152 6.98 9.86 -3.54
CA PHE A 152 8.11 9.61 -2.64
C PHE A 152 9.46 9.98 -3.26
N TYR A 153 9.63 9.76 -4.56
CA TYR A 153 10.85 10.11 -5.27
C TYR A 153 11.07 11.63 -5.39
N ARG A 154 9.99 12.41 -5.47
CA ARG A 154 10.04 13.87 -5.65
C ARG A 154 10.20 14.66 -4.36
N ILE A 155 10.00 14.02 -3.21
CA ILE A 155 10.10 14.69 -1.91
C ILE A 155 11.55 15.05 -1.63
N GLU A 156 11.81 16.35 -1.44
CA GLU A 156 13.09 16.88 -1.01
C GLU A 156 13.06 17.19 0.50
N THR A 157 14.21 17.02 1.16
CA THR A 157 14.39 17.39 2.57
C THR A 157 15.33 18.57 2.67
N HIS A 158 15.11 19.44 3.66
CA HIS A 158 15.93 20.62 3.87
C HIS A 158 16.80 20.47 5.13
N SER A 159 18.04 20.92 5.04
CA SER A 159 18.96 20.94 6.19
C SER A 159 18.59 22.07 7.16
N CYS A 160 18.31 21.72 8.41
CA CYS A 160 18.07 22.66 9.49
C CYS A 160 19.28 22.75 10.42
N LEU A 161 19.90 23.93 10.45
CA LEU A 161 21.02 24.25 11.36
C LEU A 161 20.58 25.12 12.53
N THR A 162 19.62 26.01 12.31
CA THR A 162 19.16 26.98 13.30
C THR A 162 17.65 26.99 13.41
N ASP A 163 17.14 27.18 14.63
CA ASP A 163 15.72 27.35 14.89
C ASP A 163 15.23 28.77 14.52
N ALA A 164 13.94 29.03 14.71
CA ALA A 164 13.33 30.35 14.47
C ALA A 164 13.93 31.48 15.33
N SER A 165 14.61 31.14 16.43
CA SER A 165 15.26 32.07 17.36
C SER A 165 16.77 32.23 17.10
N GLY A 166 17.32 31.53 16.09
CA GLY A 166 18.75 31.52 15.76
C GLY A 166 19.60 30.59 16.63
N ASN A 167 19.01 29.73 17.46
CA ASN A 167 19.75 28.74 18.25
C ASN A 167 20.09 27.51 17.39
N PRO A 168 21.23 26.83 17.67
CA PRO A 168 21.59 25.62 16.95
C PRO A 168 20.59 24.48 17.23
N VAL A 169 20.16 23.81 16.16
CA VAL A 169 19.26 22.65 16.25
C VAL A 169 20.08 21.37 16.40
N SER A 170 19.67 20.50 17.33
CA SER A 170 20.32 19.21 17.50
C SER A 170 20.09 18.31 16.27
N PRO A 171 21.10 17.57 15.80
CA PRO A 171 20.93 16.58 14.73
C PRO A 171 20.01 15.41 15.14
N ASN A 172 19.67 15.28 16.42
CA ASN A 172 18.75 14.26 16.90
C ASN A 172 17.29 14.73 16.76
N ALA A 173 16.56 14.07 15.87
CA ALA A 173 15.15 14.34 15.60
C ALA A 173 14.22 14.21 16.82
N SER A 174 14.60 13.43 17.85
CA SER A 174 13.79 13.29 19.08
C SER A 174 13.88 14.51 19.99
N LYS A 175 14.87 15.38 19.78
CA LYS A 175 15.09 16.62 20.53
C LYS A 175 14.60 17.84 19.75
N PHE A 176 13.87 17.65 18.67
CA PHE A 176 13.36 18.75 17.86
C PHE A 176 12.24 19.47 18.62
N HIS A 177 12.36 20.79 18.75
CA HIS A 177 11.35 21.63 19.38
C HIS A 177 10.36 22.09 18.33
N TYR A 178 9.12 21.59 18.42
CA TYR A 178 8.05 21.98 17.52
C TYR A 178 7.53 23.38 17.90
N ILE A 179 7.96 24.38 17.14
CA ILE A 179 7.53 25.77 17.30
C ILE A 179 6.65 26.12 16.09
N GLU A 180 5.56 26.86 16.29
CA GLU A 180 4.73 27.32 15.17
C GLU A 180 5.41 28.48 14.42
N GLY A 181 5.47 28.41 13.09
CA GLY A 181 6.02 29.47 12.23
C GLY A 181 7.26 29.07 11.44
N ASN A 182 8.11 30.05 11.14
CA ASN A 182 9.32 29.88 10.33
C ASN A 182 10.43 29.16 11.12
N ASN A 183 10.36 27.84 11.22
CA ASN A 183 11.48 27.02 11.69
C ASN A 183 12.41 26.71 10.53
N CYS A 184 13.72 26.72 10.79
CA CYS A 184 14.71 26.30 9.81
C CYS A 184 14.70 27.15 8.52
N ASN A 185 14.26 28.41 8.61
CA ASN A 185 14.11 29.33 7.47
C ASN A 185 13.14 28.82 6.37
N LEU A 186 12.19 27.94 6.72
CA LEU A 186 11.13 27.47 5.84
C LEU A 186 9.82 28.25 6.06
N THR A 187 9.22 28.72 4.97
CA THR A 187 7.87 29.28 4.98
C THR A 187 6.86 28.15 5.07
N CYS A 188 6.52 27.74 6.30
CA CYS A 188 5.60 26.63 6.57
C CYS A 188 4.54 27.07 7.60
N SER A 189 3.55 27.85 7.16
CA SER A 189 2.46 28.32 8.02
C SER A 189 1.13 28.43 7.29
N THR A 190 0.04 28.44 8.04
CA THR A 190 -1.30 28.54 7.48
C THR A 190 -1.59 29.88 6.80
N GLN A 191 -0.87 30.94 7.16
CA GLN A 191 -1.03 32.28 6.56
C GLN A 191 -0.16 32.49 5.33
N ASN A 192 1.10 32.05 5.38
CA ASN A 192 2.09 32.34 4.32
C ASN A 192 2.24 31.19 3.32
N GLY A 193 1.61 30.04 3.60
CA GLY A 193 1.67 28.84 2.77
C GLY A 193 2.80 27.90 3.21
N PRO A 194 3.01 26.81 2.44
CA PRO A 194 2.31 26.43 1.22
C PRO A 194 0.86 25.96 1.44
N SER A 195 0.04 26.05 0.40
CA SER A 195 -1.37 25.65 0.42
C SER A 195 -1.58 24.42 -0.47
N SER A 196 -2.43 23.48 -0.03
CA SER A 196 -2.86 22.35 -0.85
C SER A 196 -4.37 22.45 -1.08
N PRO A 197 -4.86 22.24 -2.32
CA PRO A 197 -6.30 22.16 -2.58
C PRO A 197 -7.01 21.03 -1.81
N MET A 198 -6.27 20.03 -1.34
CA MET A 198 -6.78 18.94 -0.50
C MET A 198 -6.86 19.30 0.98
N ARG A 199 -6.08 20.30 1.42
CA ARG A 199 -5.93 20.70 2.82
C ARG A 199 -6.42 22.14 2.99
N GLY A 200 -7.70 22.28 3.28
CA GLY A 200 -8.38 23.56 3.50
C GLY A 200 -9.19 23.60 4.79
N GLY A 201 -9.66 24.79 5.16
CA GLY A 201 -10.53 24.98 6.33
C GLY A 201 -9.90 24.48 7.62
N SER A 202 -10.57 23.56 8.32
CA SER A 202 -10.08 22.99 9.58
C SER A 202 -8.90 22.01 9.43
N ALA A 203 -8.52 21.63 8.20
CA ALA A 203 -7.45 20.69 7.91
C ALA A 203 -6.26 21.35 7.19
N ASN A 204 -6.13 22.68 7.26
CA ASN A 204 -5.04 23.43 6.63
C ASN A 204 -3.79 23.54 7.52
N ASN A 205 -3.78 22.92 8.70
CA ASN A 205 -2.69 22.96 9.65
C ASN A 205 -1.44 22.28 9.07
N ILE A 206 -0.34 23.03 9.06
CA ILE A 206 0.92 22.62 8.43
C ILE A 206 2.07 22.96 9.36
N TYR A 207 3.06 22.07 9.43
CA TYR A 207 4.15 22.18 10.42
C TYR A 207 5.49 21.76 9.82
N VAL A 208 6.56 22.33 10.35
CA VAL A 208 7.92 21.81 10.13
C VAL A 208 8.15 20.62 11.06
N ILE A 209 8.44 19.47 10.47
CA ILE A 209 8.74 18.23 11.20
C ILE A 209 10.08 17.66 10.72
N PRO A 210 10.84 16.94 11.57
CA PRO A 210 12.02 16.23 11.10
C PRO A 210 11.64 15.15 10.07
N ALA A 211 12.51 14.93 9.09
CA ALA A 211 12.28 13.92 8.06
C ALA A 211 12.17 12.51 8.70
N PRO A 212 11.21 11.67 8.27
CA PRO A 212 11.09 10.30 8.76
C PRO A 212 12.36 9.50 8.52
N HIS A 213 12.86 8.82 9.56
CA HIS A 213 14.09 8.03 9.52
C HIS A 213 13.84 6.52 9.58
N THR A 214 12.71 6.08 10.16
CA THR A 214 12.32 4.65 10.19
C THR A 214 12.01 4.14 8.79
N LEU A 215 11.10 4.83 8.09
CA LEU A 215 10.77 4.59 6.70
C LEU A 215 11.06 5.88 5.94
N THR A 216 12.32 6.07 5.56
CA THR A 216 12.75 7.22 4.76
C THR A 216 12.01 7.26 3.42
N PHE A 217 11.90 8.45 2.81
CA PHE A 217 11.29 8.62 1.48
C PHE A 217 11.91 7.69 0.42
N GLY A 218 13.25 7.59 0.36
CA GLY A 218 13.93 6.69 -0.58
C GLY A 218 13.61 5.20 -0.36
N THR A 219 13.54 4.75 0.90
CA THR A 219 13.12 3.38 1.23
C THR A 219 11.66 3.14 0.83
N ALA A 220 10.77 4.12 1.05
CA ALA A 220 9.37 4.04 0.64
C ALA A 220 9.23 3.96 -0.89
N THR A 221 10.03 4.74 -1.65
CA THR A 221 10.10 4.65 -3.11
C THR A 221 10.47 3.24 -3.57
N LEU A 222 11.50 2.64 -2.98
CA LEU A 222 11.97 1.29 -3.35
C LEU A 222 10.93 0.22 -3.03
N LEU A 223 10.29 0.28 -1.85
CA LEU A 223 9.24 -0.66 -1.48
C LEU A 223 8.00 -0.52 -2.37
N ALA A 224 7.59 0.72 -2.69
CA ALA A 224 6.49 0.98 -3.60
C ALA A 224 6.79 0.43 -5.01
N ALA A 225 7.99 0.66 -5.53
CA ALA A 225 8.43 0.10 -6.81
C ALA A 225 8.44 -1.44 -6.79
N ALA A 226 8.90 -2.07 -5.71
CA ALA A 226 8.88 -3.53 -5.56
C ALA A 226 7.44 -4.08 -5.55
N CYS A 227 6.52 -3.41 -4.85
CA CYS A 227 5.09 -3.75 -4.86
C CYS A 227 4.45 -3.57 -6.25
N CYS A 228 4.88 -2.57 -7.05
CA CYS A 228 4.45 -2.43 -8.45
C CYS A 228 4.89 -3.60 -9.32
N VAL A 229 6.14 -4.06 -9.18
CA VAL A 229 6.64 -5.25 -9.91
C VAL A 229 5.79 -6.47 -9.56
N HIS A 230 5.51 -6.68 -8.27
CA HIS A 230 4.63 -7.76 -7.82
C HIS A 230 3.22 -7.65 -8.47
N ALA A 231 2.62 -6.46 -8.45
CA ALA A 231 1.31 -6.22 -9.04
C ALA A 231 1.26 -6.54 -10.53
N VAL A 232 2.29 -6.13 -11.29
CA VAL A 232 2.42 -6.42 -12.73
C VAL A 232 2.49 -7.93 -12.97
N LEU A 233 3.29 -8.66 -12.19
CA LEU A 233 3.39 -10.12 -12.31
C LEU A 233 2.04 -10.80 -12.02
N CYS A 234 1.32 -10.34 -11.00
CA CYS A 234 -0.03 -10.84 -10.70
C CYS A 234 -1.01 -10.55 -11.83
N LEU A 235 -1.00 -9.34 -12.41
CA LEU A 235 -1.87 -8.97 -13.53
C LEU A 235 -1.58 -9.81 -14.78
N ILE A 236 -0.31 -10.00 -15.14
CA ILE A 236 0.09 -10.85 -16.29
C ILE A 236 -0.41 -12.28 -16.07
N SER A 237 -0.20 -12.84 -14.88
CA SER A 237 -0.62 -14.21 -14.58
C SER A 237 -2.14 -14.39 -14.59
N MET A 238 -2.88 -13.42 -14.02
CA MET A 238 -4.34 -13.45 -14.08
C MET A 238 -4.86 -13.29 -15.51
N TRP A 239 -4.24 -12.40 -16.31
CA TRP A 239 -4.60 -12.17 -17.70
C TRP A 239 -4.42 -13.42 -18.56
N ASP A 240 -3.29 -14.10 -18.42
CA ASP A 240 -2.99 -15.34 -19.15
C ASP A 240 -4.03 -16.44 -18.85
N ARG A 241 -4.35 -16.66 -17.56
CA ARG A 241 -5.41 -17.59 -17.16
C ARG A 241 -6.79 -17.21 -17.70
N VAL A 242 -7.12 -15.91 -17.70
CA VAL A 242 -8.40 -15.42 -18.24
C VAL A 242 -8.49 -15.71 -19.74
N LEU A 243 -7.42 -15.45 -20.48
CA LEU A 243 -7.34 -15.74 -21.91
C LEU A 243 -7.44 -17.23 -22.19
N GLU A 244 -6.74 -18.08 -21.44
CA GLU A 244 -6.79 -19.54 -21.61
C GLU A 244 -8.21 -20.07 -21.41
N ILE A 245 -8.90 -19.66 -20.33
CA ILE A 245 -10.28 -20.09 -20.05
C ILE A 245 -11.23 -19.62 -21.14
N ASN A 246 -11.12 -18.35 -21.57
CA ASN A 246 -11.96 -17.81 -22.63
C ASN A 246 -11.70 -18.50 -23.98
N TRP A 247 -10.43 -18.81 -24.30
CA TRP A 247 -10.04 -19.55 -25.49
C TRP A 247 -10.62 -20.96 -25.49
N ARG A 248 -10.45 -21.71 -24.39
CA ARG A 248 -11.04 -23.06 -24.22
C ARG A 248 -12.56 -23.02 -24.33
N ARG A 249 -13.24 -22.03 -23.75
CA ARG A 249 -14.69 -21.88 -23.86
C ARG A 249 -15.17 -21.59 -25.29
N ARG A 250 -14.37 -20.85 -26.07
CA ARG A 250 -14.74 -20.41 -27.43
C ARG A 250 -14.37 -21.42 -28.52
N PHE A 251 -13.23 -22.11 -28.38
CA PHE A 251 -12.67 -23.00 -29.39
C PHE A 251 -12.59 -24.47 -28.97
N GLY A 252 -12.72 -24.78 -27.68
CA GLY A 252 -12.63 -26.15 -27.16
C GLY A 252 -13.86 -27.01 -27.42
N LYS A 253 -14.89 -26.51 -28.11
CA LYS A 253 -16.13 -27.27 -28.38
C LYS A 253 -16.17 -27.93 -29.77
N GLN A 254 -15.09 -27.92 -30.54
CA GLN A 254 -15.11 -28.39 -31.94
C GLN A 254 -14.35 -29.70 -32.23
N ASN A 255 -13.58 -30.25 -31.28
CA ASN A 255 -12.71 -31.43 -31.56
C ASN A 255 -12.85 -32.61 -30.59
N ASP A 256 -13.84 -32.64 -29.69
CA ASP A 256 -13.98 -33.73 -28.70
C ASP A 256 -14.59 -35.03 -29.26
N ASP A 257 -14.92 -35.11 -30.55
CA ASP A 257 -15.48 -36.33 -31.14
C ASP A 257 -14.42 -37.31 -31.70
N ALA A 258 -13.12 -37.09 -31.42
CA ALA A 258 -12.05 -37.96 -31.93
C ALA A 258 -10.83 -38.16 -31.01
N ALA A 259 -10.99 -38.07 -29.68
CA ALA A 259 -9.92 -38.42 -28.74
C ALA A 259 -10.11 -39.85 -28.22
N SER A 260 -9.07 -40.69 -28.35
CA SER A 260 -9.05 -42.04 -27.78
C SER A 260 -9.03 -41.98 -26.23
N GLU A 261 -9.68 -42.93 -25.55
CA GLU A 261 -9.82 -42.94 -24.07
C GLU A 261 -8.46 -42.89 -23.33
N ASP A 262 -7.39 -43.38 -23.96
CA ASP A 262 -6.03 -43.38 -23.42
C ASP A 262 -5.37 -41.98 -23.44
N ASP A 263 -5.61 -41.19 -24.50
CA ASP A 263 -5.08 -39.82 -24.61
C ASP A 263 -5.76 -38.86 -23.62
N GLU A 264 -7.06 -39.04 -23.38
CA GLU A 264 -7.79 -38.23 -22.40
C GLU A 264 -7.34 -38.52 -20.96
N SER A 265 -7.06 -39.80 -20.64
CA SER A 265 -6.52 -40.24 -19.35
C SER A 265 -5.12 -39.69 -19.09
N ALA A 266 -4.22 -39.76 -20.09
CA ALA A 266 -2.87 -39.22 -20.00
C ALA A 266 -2.88 -37.69 -19.84
N ASN A 267 -3.71 -36.98 -20.60
CA ASN A 267 -3.81 -35.53 -20.54
C ASN A 267 -4.43 -35.05 -19.21
N LYS A 268 -5.45 -35.75 -18.68
CA LYS A 268 -5.96 -35.51 -17.31
C LYS A 268 -4.87 -35.72 -16.24
N GLY A 269 -4.05 -36.75 -16.38
CA GLY A 269 -2.95 -37.06 -15.46
C GLY A 269 -1.87 -35.96 -15.44
N VAL A 270 -1.45 -35.49 -16.62
CA VAL A 270 -0.48 -34.39 -16.76
C VAL A 270 -1.06 -33.08 -16.22
N MET A 271 -2.31 -32.75 -16.55
CA MET A 271 -2.96 -31.51 -16.12
C MET A 271 -3.22 -31.48 -14.60
N LYS A 272 -3.53 -32.64 -14.00
CA LYS A 272 -3.59 -32.81 -12.53
C LYS A 272 -2.21 -32.61 -11.89
N LYS A 273 -1.15 -33.20 -12.45
CA LYS A 273 0.23 -33.05 -11.96
C LYS A 273 0.74 -31.61 -12.05
N VAL A 274 0.43 -30.89 -13.14
CA VAL A 274 0.76 -29.47 -13.29
C VAL A 274 -0.02 -28.62 -12.28
N ASN A 275 -1.33 -28.87 -12.12
CA ASN A 275 -2.13 -28.18 -11.11
C ASN A 275 -1.61 -28.42 -9.68
N ASP A 276 -1.15 -29.64 -9.37
CA ASP A 276 -0.61 -30.00 -8.05
C ASP A 276 0.78 -29.39 -7.82
N THR A 277 1.63 -29.33 -8.86
CA THR A 277 2.96 -28.68 -8.80
C THR A 277 2.82 -27.15 -8.63
N ILE A 278 1.88 -26.53 -9.34
CA ILE A 278 1.55 -25.11 -9.17
C ILE A 278 0.98 -24.85 -7.77
N GLY A 279 0.10 -25.72 -7.28
CA GLY A 279 -0.44 -25.65 -5.93
C GLY A 279 0.64 -25.75 -4.85
N PHE A 280 1.64 -26.62 -5.06
CA PHE A 280 2.79 -26.78 -4.18
C PHE A 280 3.69 -25.54 -4.17
N PHE A 281 4.08 -25.03 -5.35
CA PHE A 281 4.93 -23.84 -5.48
C PHE A 281 4.27 -22.60 -4.84
N LEU A 282 2.99 -22.38 -5.09
CA LEU A 282 2.28 -21.22 -4.54
C LEU A 282 2.08 -21.35 -3.02
N ARG A 283 1.78 -22.54 -2.48
CA ARG A 283 1.59 -22.72 -1.03
C ARG A 283 2.88 -22.65 -0.22
N ILE A 284 3.97 -23.22 -0.74
CA ILE A 284 5.22 -23.36 0.01
C ILE A 284 6.16 -22.17 -0.20
N LEU A 285 6.12 -21.54 -1.37
CA LEU A 285 7.03 -20.44 -1.70
C LEU A 285 6.34 -19.08 -1.71
N ALA A 286 5.25 -18.93 -2.46
CA ALA A 286 4.64 -17.61 -2.67
C ALA A 286 3.93 -17.07 -1.41
N ILE A 287 3.13 -17.89 -0.71
CA ILE A 287 2.41 -17.45 0.50
C ILE A 287 3.38 -17.00 1.61
N PRO A 288 4.44 -17.75 1.98
CA PRO A 288 5.34 -17.30 3.03
C PRO A 288 6.15 -16.06 2.61
N VAL A 289 6.58 -15.97 1.36
CA VAL A 289 7.37 -14.82 0.87
C VAL A 289 6.52 -13.55 0.83
N PHE A 290 5.37 -13.56 0.16
CA PHE A 290 4.52 -12.37 0.04
C PHE A 290 3.76 -12.06 1.33
N GLY A 291 3.35 -13.08 2.08
CA GLY A 291 2.78 -12.91 3.42
C GLY A 291 3.79 -12.35 4.42
N GLY A 292 5.04 -12.84 4.39
CA GLY A 292 6.13 -12.32 5.19
C GLY A 292 6.50 -10.88 4.81
N ALA A 293 6.55 -10.57 3.52
CA ALA A 293 6.75 -9.20 3.04
C ALA A 293 5.63 -8.25 3.49
N GLY A 294 4.36 -8.67 3.38
CA GLY A 294 3.21 -7.89 3.85
C GLY A 294 3.25 -7.64 5.36
N LEU A 295 3.64 -8.65 6.15
CA LEU A 295 3.82 -8.52 7.59
C LEU A 295 4.99 -7.58 7.94
N ALA A 296 6.10 -7.67 7.21
CA ALA A 296 7.24 -6.77 7.41
C ALA A 296 6.88 -5.30 7.12
N ILE A 297 6.15 -5.05 6.03
CA ILE A 297 5.65 -3.70 5.69
C ILE A 297 4.70 -3.20 6.78
N LEU A 298 3.82 -4.04 7.30
CA LEU A 298 2.93 -3.68 8.41
C LEU A 298 3.74 -3.26 9.65
N ILE A 299 4.71 -4.08 10.06
CA ILE A 299 5.52 -3.81 11.27
C ILE A 299 6.34 -2.53 11.10
N VAL A 300 7.09 -2.41 10.00
CA VAL A 300 7.93 -1.22 9.72
C VAL A 300 7.06 0.03 9.59
N GLY A 301 5.91 -0.08 8.92
CA GLY A 301 4.96 0.99 8.75
C GLY A 301 4.37 1.49 10.07
N GLU A 302 3.99 0.58 10.98
CA GLU A 302 3.54 0.99 12.31
C GLU A 302 4.66 1.65 13.13
N ILE A 303 5.89 1.11 13.11
CA ILE A 303 7.03 1.76 13.77
C ILE A 303 7.25 3.18 13.21
N ASN A 304 7.05 3.38 11.90
CA ASN A 304 7.11 4.70 11.28
C ASN A 304 5.98 5.62 11.77
N PHE A 305 4.74 5.13 11.87
CA PHE A 305 3.62 5.90 12.39
C PHE A 305 3.77 6.29 13.86
N PHE A 306 4.37 5.42 14.68
CA PHE A 306 4.66 5.73 16.09
C PHE A 306 5.88 6.63 16.29
N SER A 307 6.61 6.95 15.22
CA SER A 307 7.75 7.87 15.32
C SER A 307 7.27 9.28 15.70
N PRO A 308 8.02 10.04 16.52
CA PRO A 308 7.62 11.38 16.95
C PRO A 308 7.31 12.34 15.79
N GLN A 309 7.99 12.16 14.66
CA GLN A 309 7.85 13.01 13.47
C GLN A 309 6.52 12.80 12.77
N VAL A 310 6.15 11.53 12.54
CA VAL A 310 4.92 11.18 11.81
C VAL A 310 3.70 11.29 12.72
N ASN A 311 3.84 10.99 14.01
CA ASN A 311 2.75 11.08 14.99
C ASN A 311 2.44 12.52 15.43
N TYR A 312 3.30 13.49 15.11
CA TYR A 312 3.11 14.88 15.50
C TYR A 312 1.82 15.45 14.89
N GLN A 313 0.93 15.99 15.74
CA GLN A 313 -0.38 16.55 15.34
C GLN A 313 -1.28 15.58 14.54
N THR A 314 -0.99 14.28 14.59
CA THR A 314 -1.88 13.26 14.05
C THR A 314 -3.14 13.17 14.90
N GLU A 315 -4.30 12.99 14.27
CA GLU A 315 -5.56 12.93 15.00
C GLU A 315 -5.59 11.75 16.01
N PRO A 316 -5.87 12.01 17.29
CA PRO A 316 -5.96 10.96 18.29
C PRO A 316 -7.18 10.05 18.04
N MET A 317 -7.08 8.79 18.46
CA MET A 317 -8.17 7.79 18.37
C MET A 317 -9.47 8.24 19.07
N ALA A 318 -9.37 9.14 20.05
CA ALA A 318 -10.53 9.69 20.75
C ALA A 318 -11.45 10.53 19.83
N ASN A 319 -10.95 11.04 18.69
CA ASN A 319 -11.73 11.86 17.78
C ASN A 319 -12.75 11.01 17.01
N ILE A 320 -13.97 11.53 16.86
CA ILE A 320 -15.09 10.81 16.24
C ILE A 320 -14.81 10.33 14.80
N GLY A 321 -13.95 11.05 14.06
CA GLY A 321 -13.55 10.68 12.70
C GLY A 321 -12.91 9.30 12.60
N GLN A 322 -12.26 8.83 13.67
CA GLN A 322 -11.60 7.52 13.74
C GLN A 322 -12.60 6.35 13.88
N TRP A 323 -13.83 6.63 14.31
CA TRP A 323 -14.85 5.61 14.59
C TRP A 323 -15.76 5.33 13.40
N ALA A 324 -15.78 6.21 12.39
CA ALA A 324 -16.67 6.05 11.24
C ALA A 324 -16.42 4.75 10.45
N PRO A 325 -15.16 4.37 10.12
CA PRO A 325 -14.91 3.10 9.41
C PRO A 325 -15.26 1.87 10.26
N ILE A 326 -15.00 1.94 11.57
CA ILE A 326 -15.31 0.86 12.52
C ILE A 326 -16.81 0.63 12.59
N THR A 327 -17.57 1.72 12.77
CA THR A 327 -19.04 1.68 12.85
C THR A 327 -19.64 1.20 11.54
N GLY A 328 -19.15 1.69 10.39
CA GLY A 328 -19.60 1.24 9.07
C GLY A 328 -19.37 -0.26 8.85
N THR A 329 -18.22 -0.77 9.25
CA THR A 329 -17.92 -2.21 9.17
C THR A 329 -18.81 -3.03 10.10
N ALA A 330 -19.02 -2.58 11.34
CA ALA A 330 -19.89 -3.24 12.29
C ALA A 330 -21.34 -3.32 11.78
N MET A 331 -21.85 -2.23 11.20
CA MET A 331 -23.18 -2.20 10.56
C MET A 331 -23.25 -3.14 9.35
N ALA A 332 -22.21 -3.18 8.52
CA ALA A 332 -22.15 -4.10 7.38
C ALA A 332 -22.19 -5.57 7.82
N MET A 333 -21.48 -5.92 8.89
CA MET A 333 -21.54 -7.27 9.48
C MET A 333 -22.91 -7.59 10.07
N ALA A 334 -23.52 -6.64 10.80
CA ALA A 334 -24.85 -6.81 11.37
C ALA A 334 -25.92 -7.07 10.29
N ASN A 335 -25.85 -6.34 9.16
CA ASN A 335 -26.74 -6.57 8.02
C ASN A 335 -26.57 -7.98 7.44
N HIS A 336 -25.33 -8.47 7.32
CA HIS A 336 -25.06 -9.81 6.83
C HIS A 336 -25.63 -10.90 7.76
N ILE A 337 -25.49 -10.73 9.07
CA ILE A 337 -26.06 -11.62 10.09
C ILE A 337 -27.59 -11.60 10.03
N HIS A 338 -28.21 -10.42 9.93
CA HIS A 338 -29.66 -10.29 9.83
C HIS A 338 -30.24 -11.04 8.62
N ARG A 339 -29.59 -10.93 7.44
CA ARG A 339 -30.01 -11.65 6.24
C ARG A 339 -29.95 -13.16 6.43
N ILE A 340 -28.93 -13.68 7.10
CA ILE A 340 -28.81 -15.12 7.39
C ILE A 340 -29.93 -15.58 8.32
N ILE A 341 -30.20 -14.83 9.41
CA ILE A 341 -31.28 -15.14 10.34
C ILE A 341 -32.63 -15.14 9.61
N ALA A 342 -32.88 -14.17 8.74
CA ALA A 342 -34.12 -14.10 7.96
C ALA A 342 -34.28 -15.31 7.01
N ILE A 343 -33.21 -15.73 6.34
CA ILE A 343 -33.23 -16.93 5.47
C ILE A 343 -33.50 -18.19 6.28
N VAL A 344 -32.82 -18.38 7.42
CA VAL A 344 -33.03 -19.52 8.31
C VAL A 344 -34.46 -19.57 8.83
N LEU A 345 -35.02 -18.41 9.23
CA LEU A 345 -36.40 -18.32 9.69
C LEU A 345 -37.39 -18.70 8.59
N ILE A 346 -37.21 -18.18 7.36
CA ILE A 346 -38.05 -18.51 6.20
C ILE A 346 -38.01 -20.01 5.91
N VAL A 347 -36.80 -20.61 5.87
CA VAL A 347 -36.64 -22.06 5.64
C VAL A 347 -37.29 -22.87 6.75
N THR A 348 -37.16 -22.44 8.00
CA THR A 348 -37.77 -23.15 9.14
C THR A 348 -39.29 -23.10 9.08
N ILE A 349 -39.87 -21.95 8.70
CA ILE A 349 -41.32 -21.78 8.55
C ILE A 349 -41.86 -22.56 7.35
N THR A 350 -41.12 -22.68 6.25
CA THR A 350 -41.59 -23.43 5.07
C THR A 350 -41.45 -24.95 5.20
N MET A 351 -40.67 -25.44 6.17
CA MET A 351 -40.51 -26.87 6.46
C MET A 351 -41.46 -27.41 7.55
N THR A 352 -42.23 -26.54 8.20
CA THR A 352 -43.29 -26.89 9.17
C THR A 352 -44.67 -26.81 8.54
#